data_AF-A0A6B0UIH8-F1
#
_entry.id   AF-A0A6B0UIH8-F1
#
_cell.length_a   1.000
_cell.length_b   1.000
_cell.length_c   1.000
_cell.angle_alpha   90.00
_cell.angle_beta   90.00
_cell.angle_gamma   90.00
#
_symmetry.space_group_name_H-M   'P 1'
#
loop_
_entity.id
_entity.type
_entity.pdbx_description
1 polymer ?
#
loop_
_entity_poly.entity_id
_entity_poly.type
_entity_poly.pdbx_seq_one_letter_code
_entity_poly.pdbx_strand_id
1 'polypeptide(L)'
;MKPTMQLIFVVSFVIIACIVVGTTGKKKQRKQWNPNCALPPDDGPCRARIPSYYFDNQTCREFMYGGCEGNANNFETLEACNQACKGNKRGKKNKKHQRVNTP
;
A
#
# COMPACT_ATOMS: atom_id res chain seq x y z
N MET A 1 14.30 -33.95 50.21
CA MET A 1 13.28 -33.78 49.15
C MET A 1 12.97 -32.29 49.06
N LYS A 2 13.35 -31.64 47.95
CA LYS A 2 13.67 -30.21 47.89
C LYS A 2 12.44 -29.35 47.52
N PRO A 3 12.20 -28.20 48.19
CA PRO A 3 11.10 -27.27 47.91
C PRO A 3 11.27 -26.45 46.60
N THR A 4 12.12 -26.92 45.68
CA THR A 4 12.48 -26.21 44.45
C THR A 4 11.53 -26.51 43.29
N MET A 5 10.72 -27.57 43.36
CA MET A 5 9.79 -27.92 42.27
C MET A 5 8.68 -26.88 42.09
N GLN A 6 8.08 -26.38 43.18
CA GLN A 6 7.01 -25.38 43.10
C GLN A 6 7.50 -24.02 42.55
N LEU A 7 8.72 -23.61 42.91
CA LEU A 7 9.32 -22.36 42.42
C LEU A 7 9.62 -22.42 40.91
N ILE A 8 10.08 -23.57 40.42
CA ILE A 8 10.35 -23.79 38.98
C ILE A 8 9.06 -23.72 38.16
N PHE A 9 7.96 -24.30 38.65
CA PHE A 9 6.67 -24.20 37.95
C PHE A 9 6.16 -22.77 37.87
N VAL A 10 6.18 -22.01 38.97
CA VAL A 10 5.72 -20.60 38.98
C VAL A 10 6.58 -19.72 38.07
N VAL A 11 7.91 -19.88 38.11
CA VAL A 11 8.82 -19.13 37.25
C VAL A 11 8.60 -19.48 35.78
N SER A 12 8.34 -20.75 35.45
CA SER A 12 8.05 -21.19 34.08
C SER A 12 6.71 -20.64 33.58
N PHE A 13 5.64 -20.70 34.38
CA PHE A 13 4.33 -20.15 34.01
C PHE A 13 4.37 -18.64 33.82
N VAL A 14 5.12 -17.90 34.65
CA VAL A 14 5.28 -16.45 34.52
C VAL A 14 6.11 -16.11 33.28
N ILE A 15 7.21 -16.81 33.01
CA ILE A 15 8.02 -16.63 31.79
C ILE A 15 7.18 -16.94 30.53
N ILE A 16 6.43 -18.05 30.53
CA ILE A 16 5.54 -18.43 29.43
C ILE A 16 4.45 -17.36 29.22
N ALA A 17 3.85 -16.84 30.29
CA ALA A 17 2.87 -15.76 30.21
C ALA A 17 3.49 -14.45 29.67
N CYS A 18 4.70 -14.08 30.08
CA CYS A 18 5.41 -12.92 29.56
C CYS A 18 5.75 -13.04 28.08
N ILE A 19 6.13 -14.24 27.60
CA ILE A 19 6.41 -14.48 26.17
C ILE A 19 5.12 -14.39 25.33
N VAL A 20 3.98 -14.87 25.85
CA VAL A 20 2.68 -14.85 25.14
C VAL A 20 2.08 -13.43 25.06
N VAL A 21 2.32 -12.57 26.06
CA VAL A 21 1.76 -11.20 26.09
C VAL A 21 2.54 -10.21 25.20
N GLY A 22 3.78 -10.52 24.80
CA GLY A 22 4.70 -9.58 24.16
C GLY A 22 4.60 -9.35 22.64
N THR A 23 3.75 -10.08 21.88
CA THR A 23 3.86 -10.07 20.40
C THR A 23 2.75 -9.37 19.63
N THR A 24 1.73 -8.77 20.26
CA THR A 24 0.66 -8.06 19.53
C THR A 24 1.01 -6.62 19.17
N GLY A 25 2.20 -6.39 18.63
CA GLY A 25 2.56 -5.12 17.99
C GLY A 25 1.84 -4.97 16.65
N LYS A 26 0.73 -4.20 16.61
CA LYS A 26 0.08 -3.80 15.36
C LYS A 26 1.04 -2.95 14.52
N LYS A 27 1.75 -3.56 13.56
CA LYS A 27 2.54 -2.83 12.56
C LYS A 27 1.59 -1.90 11.78
N LYS A 28 1.70 -0.59 12.04
CA LYS A 28 0.99 0.45 11.29
C LYS A 28 1.55 0.41 9.86
N GLN A 29 0.86 -0.28 8.96
CA GLN A 29 1.22 -0.34 7.54
C GLN A 29 1.26 1.10 7.01
N ARG A 30 2.47 1.63 6.78
CA ARG A 30 2.64 2.94 6.15
C ARG A 30 2.06 2.82 4.74
N LYS A 31 1.25 3.80 4.34
CA LYS A 31 0.68 3.89 3.01
C LYS A 31 1.86 3.95 2.01
N GLN A 32 2.23 2.81 1.42
CA GLN A 32 3.37 2.69 0.54
C GLN A 32 3.10 3.50 -0.73
N TRP A 33 3.93 4.51 -1.00
CA TRP A 33 3.94 5.22 -2.27
C TRP A 33 4.51 4.28 -3.35
N ASN A 34 3.88 4.23 -4.53
CA ASN A 34 4.39 3.44 -5.65
C ASN A 34 5.52 4.24 -6.35
N PRO A 35 6.80 3.83 -6.24
CA PRO A 35 7.91 4.57 -6.83
C PRO A 35 7.84 4.61 -8.37
N ASN A 36 7.15 3.66 -9.02
CA ASN A 36 7.00 3.63 -10.47
C ASN A 36 6.34 4.90 -10.99
N CYS A 37 5.47 5.53 -10.20
CA CYS A 37 4.80 6.77 -10.55
C CYS A 37 5.73 7.98 -10.69
N ALA A 38 7.02 7.84 -10.35
CA ALA A 38 8.03 8.88 -10.54
C ALA A 38 8.92 8.66 -11.77
N LEU A 39 8.77 7.54 -12.48
CA LEU A 39 9.55 7.25 -13.69
C LEU A 39 8.97 8.05 -14.89
N PRO A 40 9.79 8.40 -15.89
CA PRO A 40 9.28 8.97 -17.14
C PRO A 40 8.47 7.92 -17.94
N PRO A 41 7.64 8.32 -18.92
CA PRO A 41 7.12 7.38 -19.90
C PRO A 41 8.28 6.77 -20.72
N ASP A 42 8.13 5.51 -21.13
CA ASP A 42 9.13 4.82 -21.93
C ASP A 42 8.46 3.87 -22.92
N ASP A 43 8.56 4.21 -24.21
CA ASP A 43 7.94 3.48 -25.31
C ASP A 43 8.67 2.15 -25.59
N GLY A 44 9.90 1.99 -25.13
CA GLY A 44 10.76 0.86 -25.46
C GLY A 44 11.20 0.83 -26.94
N PRO A 45 11.98 -0.19 -27.35
CA PRO A 45 12.56 -0.25 -28.70
C PRO A 45 11.61 -0.86 -29.74
N CYS A 46 10.54 -1.54 -29.32
CA CYS A 46 9.55 -2.10 -30.23
C CYS A 46 8.66 -1.02 -30.86
N ARG A 47 7.98 -1.35 -31.96
CA ARG A 47 7.25 -0.37 -32.81
C ARG A 47 5.75 -0.63 -32.90
N ALA A 48 5.17 -1.38 -31.97
CA ALA A 48 3.72 -1.43 -31.84
C ALA A 48 3.18 -0.05 -31.42
N ARG A 49 1.89 0.20 -31.66
CA ARG A 49 1.20 1.38 -31.13
C ARG A 49 0.14 0.91 -30.15
N ILE A 50 0.57 0.63 -28.92
CA ILE A 50 -0.32 0.17 -27.86
C ILE A 50 -0.69 1.40 -27.02
N PRO A 51 -1.94 1.88 -27.07
CA PRO A 51 -2.40 2.93 -26.17
C PRO A 51 -2.19 2.50 -24.72
N SER A 52 -1.50 3.31 -23.95
CA SER A 52 -1.15 3.03 -22.57
C SER A 52 -1.13 4.33 -21.76
N TYR A 53 -1.11 4.23 -20.44
CA TYR A 53 -1.16 5.38 -19.53
C TYR A 53 0.07 5.43 -18.65
N TYR A 54 0.59 6.63 -18.40
CA TYR A 54 1.67 6.90 -17.46
C TYR A 54 1.27 8.04 -16.53
N PHE A 55 1.89 8.10 -15.35
CA PHE A 55 1.68 9.16 -14.38
C PHE A 55 2.73 10.26 -14.55
N ASP A 56 2.27 11.50 -14.75
CA ASP A 56 3.09 12.70 -14.80
C ASP A 56 2.36 13.88 -14.13
N ASN A 57 3.09 14.67 -13.35
CA ASN A 57 2.59 15.90 -12.73
C ASN A 57 1.23 15.72 -12.02
N GLN A 58 1.10 14.66 -11.22
CA GLN A 58 -0.13 14.30 -10.50
C GLN A 58 -1.32 13.88 -11.39
N THR A 59 -1.09 13.66 -12.68
CA THR A 59 -2.10 13.30 -13.67
C THR A 59 -1.71 12.03 -14.41
N CYS A 60 -2.68 11.22 -14.78
CA CYS A 60 -2.44 10.09 -15.69
C CYS A 60 -2.69 10.58 -17.11
N ARG A 61 -1.76 10.30 -18.02
CA ARG A 61 -1.80 10.73 -19.43
C ARG A 61 -1.58 9.53 -20.33
N GLU A 62 -2.16 9.59 -21.53
CA GLU A 62 -1.97 8.56 -22.55
C GLU A 62 -0.62 8.72 -23.25
N PHE A 63 -0.02 7.60 -23.64
CA PHE A 63 1.17 7.51 -24.49
C PHE A 63 1.10 6.21 -25.33
N MET A 64 2.04 6.05 -26.27
CA MET A 64 2.08 4.88 -27.16
C MET A 64 3.23 3.95 -26.79
N TYR A 65 2.91 2.84 -26.11
CA TYR A 65 3.91 1.84 -25.78
C TYR A 65 4.25 0.98 -27.01
N GLY A 66 5.54 0.79 -27.23
CA GLY A 66 6.12 0.04 -28.35
C GLY A 66 5.89 -1.47 -28.26
N GLY A 67 5.48 -1.99 -27.10
CA GLY A 67 5.11 -3.39 -26.90
C GLY A 67 6.22 -4.30 -26.37
N CYS A 68 7.42 -3.78 -26.13
CA CYS A 68 8.45 -4.49 -25.39
C CYS A 68 9.34 -3.54 -24.59
N GLU A 69 9.97 -4.07 -23.55
CA GLU A 69 10.80 -3.33 -22.59
C GLU A 69 10.04 -2.14 -21.97
N GLY A 70 10.64 -0.95 -21.93
CA GLY A 70 10.08 0.19 -21.23
C GLY A 70 10.26 0.10 -19.71
N ASN A 71 9.42 0.81 -18.98
CA ASN A 71 9.44 0.81 -17.52
C ASN A 71 8.04 0.66 -16.90
N ALA A 72 7.99 0.61 -15.58
CA ALA A 72 6.78 0.28 -14.84
C ALA A 72 5.79 1.45 -14.65
N ASN A 73 6.06 2.66 -15.18
CA ASN A 73 5.09 3.73 -15.32
C ASN A 73 4.28 3.57 -16.61
N ASN A 74 3.70 2.37 -16.78
CA ASN A 74 2.94 1.97 -17.95
C ASN A 74 1.74 1.14 -17.47
N PHE A 75 0.54 1.63 -17.72
CA PHE A 75 -0.72 1.05 -17.28
C PHE A 75 -1.68 0.92 -18.45
N GLU A 76 -2.37 -0.21 -18.55
CA GLU A 76 -3.34 -0.48 -19.63
C GLU A 76 -4.54 0.48 -19.62
N THR A 77 -4.91 0.99 -18.44
CA THR A 77 -6.09 1.86 -18.27
C THR A 77 -5.79 3.08 -17.41
N LEU A 78 -6.57 4.14 -17.65
CA LEU A 78 -6.54 5.36 -16.87
C LEU A 78 -6.82 5.08 -15.38
N GLU A 79 -7.76 4.18 -15.09
CA GLU A 79 -8.12 3.75 -13.73
C GLU A 79 -6.96 3.04 -13.04
N ALA A 80 -6.26 2.13 -13.73
CA ALA A 80 -5.11 1.43 -13.18
C ALA A 80 -3.99 2.42 -12.80
N CYS A 81 -3.67 3.36 -13.68
CA CYS A 81 -2.73 4.44 -13.39
C CYS A 81 -3.16 5.27 -12.16
N ASN A 82 -4.42 5.70 -12.12
CA ASN A 82 -4.93 6.53 -11.02
C ASN A 82 -4.90 5.76 -9.69
N GLN A 83 -5.26 4.49 -9.68
CA GLN A 83 -5.24 3.64 -8.49
C GLN A 83 -3.81 3.44 -7.97
N ALA A 84 -2.87 3.19 -8.88
CA ALA A 84 -1.47 3.00 -8.57
C ALA A 84 -0.83 4.27 -8.00
N CYS A 85 -1.13 5.44 -8.57
CA CYS A 85 -0.33 6.65 -8.36
C CYS A 85 -1.01 7.76 -7.55
N LYS A 86 -2.35 7.90 -7.62
CA LYS A 86 -3.06 8.91 -6.81
C LYS A 86 -3.41 8.42 -5.41
N GLY A 87 -3.32 7.10 -5.21
CA GLY A 87 -3.65 6.42 -3.97
C GLY A 87 -5.14 6.52 -3.62
N ASN A 88 -5.74 5.41 -3.22
CA ASN A 88 -7.11 5.46 -2.72
C ASN A 88 -7.19 6.41 -1.51
N LYS A 89 -7.98 7.49 -1.61
CA LYS A 89 -8.54 8.20 -0.44
C LYS A 89 -9.67 7.37 0.21
N ARG A 90 -9.68 6.05 0.05
CA ARG A 90 -10.58 5.11 0.75
C ARG A 90 -10.14 5.04 2.22
N GLY A 91 -10.53 6.06 2.99
CA GLY A 91 -10.12 6.24 4.38
C GLY A 91 -10.46 7.60 5.01
N LYS A 92 -11.19 8.49 4.32
CA LYS A 92 -11.87 9.64 4.94
C LYS A 92 -13.31 9.78 4.44
N LYS A 93 -14.12 8.73 4.62
CA LYS A 93 -15.58 8.92 4.71
C LYS A 93 -16.03 8.30 6.02
N ASN A 94 -16.07 9.10 7.09
CA ASN A 94 -17.14 9.02 8.07
C ASN A 94 -17.19 10.24 9.01
N LYS A 95 -18.41 10.77 9.16
CA LYS A 95 -18.92 11.81 10.09
C LYS A 95 -18.78 13.29 9.71
N LYS A 96 -19.80 13.81 9.00
CA LYS A 96 -20.79 14.68 9.65
C LYS A 96 -22.12 14.61 8.92
N HIS A 97 -23.11 14.13 9.68
CA HIS A 97 -24.53 14.35 9.52
C HIS A 97 -24.83 15.78 9.02
N GLN A 98 -25.74 15.88 8.04
CA GLN A 98 -26.80 16.88 7.87
C GLN A 98 -26.57 18.29 8.45
N ARG A 99 -26.50 19.30 7.59
CA ARG A 99 -27.41 20.47 7.58
C ARG A 99 -27.27 21.20 6.23
N VAL A 100 -28.21 20.93 5.32
CA VAL A 100 -28.57 21.90 4.30
C VAL A 100 -29.54 22.86 5.00
N ASN A 101 -29.08 24.06 5.31
CA ASN A 101 -29.99 25.19 5.49
C ASN A 101 -29.97 25.93 4.15
N THR A 102 -30.99 25.69 3.34
CA THR A 102 -31.33 26.54 2.19
C THR A 102 -32.22 27.68 2.72
N PRO A 103 -32.20 28.88 2.12
CA PRO A 103 -32.93 30.05 2.61
C PRO A 103 -34.44 29.83 2.79
#